data_AF-A0AAW9JYA7-F1
#
_entry.id   AF-A0AAW9JYA7-F1
#
_cell.length_a   1.000
_cell.length_b   1.000
_cell.length_c   1.000
_cell.angle_alpha   90.00
_cell.angle_beta   90.00
_cell.angle_gamma   90.00
#
_symmetry.space_group_name_H-M   'P 1'
#
loop_
_entity.id
_entity.type
_entity.pdbx_description
1 polymer ?
#
loop_
_entity_poly.entity_id
_entity_poly.type
_entity_poly.pdbx_seq_one_letter_code
_entity_poly.pdbx_strand_id
1 'polypeptide(L)'
;MKRTIKIISIILTAMILVNAFLFSPIVVNASEAETIQETIDLEYYKNSPYFSVSSDGNNFEIELTRSGLVQYCKDNNLPLPAPDLARAAGTTKIVGSVFSGTFKIYIKKSDLNFLANRGGAGVSLIFGSLPGFVLSSIIAYIAPGNYSHGRVFVYQNYSYQYWYYQ
;
A
#
# COMPACT_ATOMS: atom_id res chain seq x y z
N MET A 1 1.80 36.10 -51.11
CA MET A 1 2.66 35.73 -49.96
C MET A 1 2.02 34.56 -49.23
N LYS A 2 2.72 33.42 -49.13
CA LYS A 2 2.27 32.24 -48.37
C LYS A 2 2.46 32.48 -46.86
N ARG A 3 1.45 32.19 -46.04
CA ARG A 3 1.61 31.91 -44.60
C ARG A 3 0.66 30.80 -44.17
N THR A 4 1.25 29.67 -43.82
CA THR A 4 0.63 28.48 -43.22
C THR A 4 0.40 28.76 -41.73
N ILE A 5 -0.80 28.48 -41.20
CA ILE A 5 -1.08 28.54 -39.75
C ILE A 5 -1.59 27.16 -39.30
N LYS A 6 -0.95 26.64 -38.24
CA LYS A 6 -1.10 25.31 -37.65
C LYS A 6 -2.41 25.21 -36.85
N ILE A 7 -3.09 24.08 -36.96
CA ILE A 7 -4.27 23.72 -36.15
C ILE A 7 -3.79 23.31 -34.75
N ILE A 8 -4.29 23.98 -33.72
CA ILE A 8 -4.15 23.57 -32.31
C ILE A 8 -5.51 23.05 -31.87
N SER A 9 -5.58 21.77 -31.52
CA SER A 9 -6.78 21.11 -31.02
C SER A 9 -6.80 21.23 -29.49
N ILE A 10 -7.80 21.92 -28.94
CA ILE A 10 -8.07 21.98 -27.49
C ILE A 10 -9.44 21.35 -27.29
N ILE A 11 -9.49 20.16 -26.70
CA ILE A 11 -10.75 19.49 -26.35
C ILE A 11 -11.23 20.06 -25.01
N LEU A 12 -12.46 20.55 -25.06
CA LEU A 12 -13.21 21.30 -24.06
C LEU A 12 -13.69 20.38 -22.93
N THR A 13 -13.41 20.75 -21.68
CA THR A 13 -13.94 20.07 -20.49
C THR A 13 -15.41 20.47 -20.29
N ALA A 14 -16.34 19.56 -20.57
CA ALA A 14 -17.77 19.80 -20.37
C ALA A 14 -18.17 19.49 -18.91
N MET A 15 -18.64 20.52 -18.20
CA MET A 15 -19.37 20.40 -16.93
C MET A 15 -20.70 19.67 -17.15
N ILE A 16 -20.95 18.61 -16.37
CA ILE A 16 -22.23 17.88 -16.39
C ILE A 16 -23.20 18.56 -15.42
N LEU A 17 -24.18 19.28 -15.96
CA LEU A 17 -25.41 19.66 -15.28
C LEU A 17 -26.35 18.44 -15.26
N VAL A 18 -26.74 18.00 -14.07
CA VAL A 18 -27.69 16.90 -13.89
C VAL A 18 -29.11 17.44 -14.11
N ASN A 19 -29.80 16.93 -15.13
CA ASN A 19 -31.26 16.97 -15.19
C ASN A 19 -31.74 15.61 -15.75
N ALA A 20 -32.07 14.71 -14.83
CA ALA A 20 -32.70 13.43 -15.15
C ALA A 20 -34.21 13.57 -15.06
N PHE A 21 -34.84 13.91 -16.19
CA PHE A 21 -36.20 13.46 -16.48
C PHE A 21 -36.15 12.82 -17.86
N LEU A 22 -36.88 11.70 -17.98
CA LEU A 22 -37.09 10.83 -19.14
C LEU A 22 -36.37 9.48 -19.05
N PHE A 23 -37.22 8.48 -18.85
CA PHE A 23 -36.97 7.08 -18.62
C PHE A 23 -36.41 6.36 -19.86
N SER A 24 -35.44 5.48 -19.64
CA SER A 24 -35.19 4.27 -20.44
C SER A 24 -34.51 3.26 -19.51
N PRO A 25 -34.87 1.96 -19.53
CA PRO A 25 -34.13 0.97 -18.78
C PRO A 25 -32.77 0.83 -19.44
N ILE A 26 -31.73 1.38 -18.81
CA ILE A 26 -30.36 1.04 -19.15
C ILE A 26 -30.26 -0.45 -18.87
N VAL A 27 -30.20 -1.25 -19.94
CA VAL A 27 -29.64 -2.58 -19.88
C VAL A 27 -28.22 -2.36 -19.41
N VAL A 28 -28.00 -2.48 -18.10
CA VAL A 28 -26.66 -2.56 -17.53
C VAL A 28 -26.12 -3.84 -18.11
N ASN A 29 -25.33 -3.70 -19.18
CA ASN A 29 -24.55 -4.79 -19.70
C ASN A 29 -23.70 -5.27 -18.53
N ALA A 30 -23.99 -6.46 -17.99
CA ALA A 30 -23.28 -7.07 -16.87
C ALA A 30 -21.85 -7.51 -17.24
N SER A 31 -21.23 -6.75 -18.16
CA SER A 31 -19.91 -6.95 -18.74
C SER A 31 -18.89 -5.93 -18.24
N GLU A 32 -19.25 -5.10 -17.26
CA GLU A 32 -18.26 -4.53 -16.35
C GLU A 32 -18.05 -5.55 -15.23
N ALA A 33 -17.32 -6.62 -15.57
CA ALA A 33 -16.64 -7.41 -14.56
C ALA A 33 -15.88 -6.41 -13.68
N GLU A 34 -16.23 -6.35 -12.39
CA GLU A 34 -15.46 -5.65 -11.37
C GLU A 34 -13.98 -5.87 -11.68
N THR A 35 -13.29 -4.83 -12.12
CA THR A 35 -11.84 -4.91 -12.24
C THR A 35 -11.39 -5.07 -10.81
N ILE A 36 -11.08 -6.31 -10.42
CA ILE A 36 -10.56 -6.65 -9.10
C ILE A 36 -9.36 -5.72 -8.93
N GLN A 37 -9.53 -4.66 -8.15
CA GLN A 37 -8.46 -3.71 -7.90
C GLN A 37 -7.46 -4.48 -7.06
N GLU A 38 -6.41 -5.01 -7.72
CA GLU A 38 -5.22 -5.44 -7.03
C GLU A 38 -4.69 -4.24 -6.27
N THR A 39 -5.09 -4.19 -5.01
CA THR A 39 -4.76 -3.11 -4.09
C THR A 39 -3.30 -3.22 -3.68
N ILE A 40 -2.69 -4.39 -3.87
CA ILE A 40 -1.30 -4.65 -3.54
C ILE A 40 -0.62 -5.13 -4.81
N ASP A 41 0.31 -4.33 -5.32
CA ASP A 41 1.14 -4.68 -6.48
C ASP A 41 2.14 -5.77 -6.09
N LEU A 42 1.77 -7.04 -6.29
CA LEU A 42 2.62 -8.19 -5.99
C LEU A 42 3.87 -8.25 -6.88
N GLU A 43 3.80 -7.71 -8.10
CA GLU A 43 4.92 -7.73 -9.04
C GLU A 43 6.04 -6.81 -8.56
N TYR A 44 5.71 -5.63 -8.04
CA TYR A 44 6.67 -4.76 -7.35
C TYR A 44 7.44 -5.52 -6.25
N TYR A 45 6.73 -6.25 -5.39
CA TYR A 45 7.38 -6.96 -4.27
C TYR A 45 8.23 -8.14 -4.72
N LYS A 46 7.78 -8.89 -5.75
CA LYS A 46 8.55 -10.02 -6.32
C LYS A 46 9.86 -9.56 -6.96
N ASN A 47 9.85 -8.37 -7.57
CA ASN A 47 11.02 -7.81 -8.26
C ASN A 47 11.94 -7.00 -7.32
N SER A 48 11.56 -6.84 -6.05
CA SER A 48 12.31 -6.06 -5.07
C SER A 48 13.28 -6.94 -4.28
N PRO A 49 14.56 -6.52 -4.12
CA PRO A 49 15.54 -7.29 -3.36
C PRO A 49 15.31 -7.25 -1.83
N TYR A 50 14.32 -6.48 -1.36
CA TYR A 50 14.08 -6.24 0.06
C TYR A 50 13.03 -7.19 0.67
N PHE A 51 12.20 -7.83 -0.17
CA PHE A 51 11.07 -8.62 0.28
C PHE A 51 11.22 -10.09 -0.10
N SER A 52 10.63 -10.95 0.72
CA SER A 52 10.33 -12.33 0.34
C SER A 52 8.85 -12.42 0.04
N VAL A 53 8.49 -12.95 -1.12
CA VAL A 53 7.09 -13.11 -1.54
C VAL A 53 6.77 -14.59 -1.68
N SER A 54 5.71 -15.01 -1.00
CA SER A 54 5.10 -16.34 -1.13
C SER A 54 3.65 -16.16 -1.57
N SER A 55 3.20 -17.01 -2.50
CA SER A 55 1.80 -17.01 -2.96
C SER A 55 1.31 -18.44 -3.14
N ASP A 56 0.16 -18.74 -2.56
CA ASP A 56 -0.52 -20.03 -2.68
C ASP A 56 -1.97 -19.80 -3.13
N GLY A 57 -2.22 -20.04 -4.42
CA GLY A 57 -3.49 -19.71 -5.08
C GLY A 57 -3.85 -18.25 -4.87
N ASN A 58 -4.92 -18.02 -4.09
CA ASN A 58 -5.47 -16.70 -3.83
C ASN A 58 -4.81 -15.97 -2.65
N ASN A 59 -3.99 -16.66 -1.86
CA ASN A 59 -3.35 -16.12 -0.67
C ASN A 59 -1.93 -15.67 -0.99
N PHE A 60 -1.50 -14.60 -0.35
CA PHE A 60 -0.13 -14.11 -0.46
C PHE A 60 0.43 -13.75 0.92
N GLU A 61 1.75 -13.86 1.03
CA GLU A 61 2.56 -13.33 2.11
C GLU A 61 3.74 -12.55 1.51
N ILE A 62 3.89 -11.29 1.91
CA ILE A 62 5.04 -10.44 1.58
C ILE A 62 5.76 -10.16 2.90
N GLU A 63 6.95 -10.69 3.08
CA GLU A 63 7.77 -10.43 4.26
C GLU A 63 8.85 -9.38 3.95
N LEU A 64 8.93 -8.34 4.76
CA LEU A 64 10.12 -7.49 4.82
C LEU A 64 11.16 -8.21 5.66
N THR A 65 12.09 -8.89 4.99
CA THR A 65 13.16 -9.61 5.66
C THR A 65 14.08 -8.65 6.40
N ARG A 66 14.70 -9.10 7.49
CA ARG A 66 15.64 -8.26 8.23
C ARG A 66 16.83 -7.82 7.36
N SER A 67 17.37 -8.73 6.57
CA SER A 67 18.39 -8.44 5.56
C SER A 67 17.90 -7.43 4.53
N GLY A 68 16.64 -7.55 4.09
CA GLY A 68 16.01 -6.64 3.15
C GLY A 68 15.87 -5.22 3.69
N LEU A 69 15.42 -5.04 4.93
CA LEU A 69 15.36 -3.72 5.56
C LEU A 69 16.75 -3.08 5.71
N VAL A 70 17.76 -3.87 6.11
CA VAL A 70 19.14 -3.39 6.20
C VAL A 70 19.67 -2.98 4.83
N GLN A 71 19.43 -3.79 3.80
CA GLN A 71 19.83 -3.50 2.43
C GLN A 71 19.13 -2.24 1.90
N TYR A 72 17.82 -2.13 2.11
CA TYR A 72 17.04 -0.92 1.79
C TYR A 72 17.64 0.33 2.43
N CYS A 73 18.01 0.27 3.71
CA CYS A 73 18.61 1.41 4.39
C CYS A 73 19.97 1.78 3.81
N LYS A 74 20.80 0.80 3.43
CA LYS A 74 22.07 1.07 2.76
C LYS A 74 21.87 1.73 1.39
N ASP A 75 20.98 1.17 0.58
CA ASP A 75 20.73 1.63 -0.79
C ASP A 75 20.13 3.04 -0.83
N ASN A 76 19.38 3.42 0.22
CA ASN A 76 18.76 4.74 0.35
C ASN A 76 19.53 5.70 1.30
N ASN A 77 20.74 5.34 1.72
CA ASN A 77 21.57 6.13 2.63
C ASN A 77 20.85 6.55 3.93
N LEU A 78 20.06 5.64 4.49
CA LEU A 78 19.30 5.81 5.72
C LEU A 78 20.07 5.22 6.91
N PRO A 79 19.90 5.77 8.13
CA PRO A 79 20.48 5.17 9.32
C PRO A 79 19.98 3.73 9.47
N LEU A 80 20.89 2.81 9.81
CA LEU A 80 20.52 1.40 9.94
C LEU A 80 19.54 1.20 11.11
N PRO A 81 18.57 0.29 10.97
CA PRO A 81 17.70 -0.08 12.07
C PRO A 81 18.52 -0.76 13.17
N ALA A 82 18.13 -0.53 14.43
CA ALA A 82 18.72 -1.23 15.57
C ALA A 82 18.67 -2.75 15.36
N PRO A 83 19.71 -3.51 15.75
CA PRO A 83 19.71 -4.96 15.62
C PRO A 83 18.53 -5.58 16.36
N ASP A 84 17.97 -6.64 15.80
CA ASP A 84 16.97 -7.42 16.51
C ASP A 84 17.64 -8.07 17.73
N LEU A 85 17.10 -7.81 18.91
CA LEU A 85 17.49 -8.55 20.11
C LEU A 85 17.04 -10.00 19.91
N ALA A 86 17.80 -10.97 20.43
CA ALA A 86 17.53 -12.41 20.25
C ALA A 86 16.12 -12.90 20.69
N ARG A 87 15.33 -12.05 21.36
CA ARG A 87 13.92 -12.29 21.75
C ARG A 87 12.93 -11.33 21.08
N ALA A 88 13.29 -10.70 19.96
CA ALA A 88 12.36 -9.90 19.18
C ALA A 88 11.33 -10.83 18.53
N ALA A 89 10.18 -11.00 19.19
CA ALA A 89 9.06 -11.74 18.64
C ALA A 89 8.43 -10.95 17.49
N GLY A 90 8.08 -11.66 16.42
CA GLY A 90 7.30 -11.14 15.28
C GLY A 90 8.11 -10.86 14.02
N THR A 91 7.39 -10.88 12.89
CA THR A 91 7.89 -10.50 11.56
C THR A 91 7.09 -9.30 11.04
N THR A 92 7.76 -8.47 10.23
CA THR A 92 7.09 -7.41 9.47
C THR A 92 6.67 -7.98 8.13
N LYS A 93 5.36 -8.10 7.92
CA LYS A 93 4.82 -8.77 6.74
C LYS A 93 3.41 -8.33 6.39
N ILE A 94 3.02 -8.55 5.15
CA ILE A 94 1.68 -8.37 4.64
C ILE A 94 1.12 -9.74 4.31
N VAL A 95 -0.03 -10.11 4.89
CA VAL A 95 -0.70 -11.38 4.62
C VAL A 95 -2.12 -11.09 4.18
N GLY A 96 -2.54 -11.63 3.06
CA GLY A 96 -3.89 -11.39 2.57
C GLY A 96 -4.31 -12.31 1.47
N SER A 97 -5.46 -11.98 0.88
CA SER A 97 -5.96 -12.65 -0.31
C SER A 97 -6.28 -11.64 -1.41
N VAL A 98 -5.74 -11.89 -2.61
CA VAL A 98 -5.77 -11.00 -3.79
C VAL A 98 -7.19 -10.60 -4.16
N PHE A 99 -8.14 -11.54 -4.10
CA PHE A 99 -9.51 -11.32 -4.56
C PHE A 99 -10.47 -10.81 -3.48
N SER A 100 -10.06 -10.86 -2.21
CA SER A 100 -10.96 -10.57 -1.08
C SER A 100 -10.92 -9.11 -0.61
N GLY A 101 -9.93 -8.34 -1.07
CA GLY A 101 -9.61 -7.03 -0.50
C GLY A 101 -9.32 -7.06 1.02
N THR A 102 -9.07 -8.25 1.57
CA THR A 102 -8.82 -8.49 2.98
C THR A 102 -7.37 -8.88 3.17
N PHE A 103 -6.67 -8.07 3.96
CA PHE A 103 -5.26 -8.29 4.26
C PHE A 103 -4.92 -7.70 5.63
N LYS A 104 -3.79 -8.14 6.16
CA LYS A 104 -3.23 -7.70 7.43
C LYS A 104 -1.80 -7.26 7.21
N ILE A 105 -1.41 -6.18 7.86
CA ILE A 105 -0.03 -5.69 7.86
C ILE A 105 0.49 -5.82 9.28
N TYR A 106 1.45 -6.72 9.45
CA TYR A 106 2.19 -6.96 10.67
C TYR A 106 3.45 -6.08 10.64
N ILE A 107 3.70 -5.34 11.71
CA ILE A 107 4.90 -4.54 11.89
C ILE A 107 5.49 -4.90 13.25
N LYS A 108 6.65 -5.57 13.23
CA LYS A 108 7.31 -5.98 14.47
C LYS A 108 7.80 -4.77 15.24
N LYS A 109 7.97 -4.94 16.56
CA LYS A 109 8.33 -3.84 17.49
C LYS A 109 9.57 -3.04 17.04
N SER A 110 10.66 -3.70 16.64
CA SER A 110 11.90 -3.01 16.25
C SER A 110 11.71 -2.16 15.00
N ASP A 111 10.97 -2.66 14.01
CA ASP A 111 10.67 -1.92 12.78
C ASP A 111 9.66 -0.80 13.05
N LEU A 112 8.68 -1.02 13.93
CA LEU A 112 7.74 0.02 14.34
C LEU A 112 8.44 1.19 15.02
N ASN A 113 9.42 0.92 15.90
CA ASN A 113 10.26 1.96 16.49
C ASN A 113 11.15 2.65 15.45
N PHE A 114 11.68 1.89 14.48
CA PHE A 114 12.44 2.46 13.37
C PHE A 114 11.60 3.45 12.54
N LEU A 115 10.34 3.07 12.26
CA LEU A 115 9.35 3.86 11.55
C LEU A 115 8.92 5.10 12.35
N ALA A 116 8.62 4.95 13.64
CA ALA A 116 8.19 6.03 14.52
C ALA A 116 9.20 7.18 14.60
N ASN A 117 10.49 6.86 14.61
CA ASN A 117 11.56 7.86 14.61
C ASN A 117 11.71 8.60 13.26
N ARG A 118 11.02 8.15 12.20
CA ARG A 118 11.04 8.73 10.84
C ARG A 118 9.70 9.30 10.41
N GLY A 119 8.63 9.05 11.16
CA GLY A 119 7.27 9.47 10.83
C GLY A 119 6.76 8.86 9.52
N GLY A 120 5.86 9.58 8.85
CA GLY A 120 5.20 9.09 7.64
C GLY A 120 6.14 8.80 6.47
N ALA A 121 7.27 9.50 6.38
CA ALA A 121 8.31 9.22 5.39
C ALA A 121 8.87 7.80 5.56
N GLY A 122 9.09 7.34 6.79
CA GLY A 122 9.57 5.98 7.05
C GLY A 122 8.60 4.91 6.55
N VAL A 123 7.30 5.14 6.73
CA VAL A 123 6.24 4.19 6.33
C VAL A 123 6.18 4.09 4.81
N SER A 124 6.14 5.22 4.12
CA SER A 124 6.11 5.26 2.65
C SER A 124 7.39 4.71 2.02
N LEU A 125 8.53 4.82 2.71
CA LEU A 125 9.79 4.24 2.24
C LEU A 125 9.76 2.71 2.30
N ILE A 126 9.29 2.13 3.41
CA ILE A 126 9.25 0.67 3.58
C ILE A 126 8.12 0.02 2.78
N PHE A 127 6.97 0.66 2.66
CA PHE A 127 5.78 0.05 2.07
C PHE A 127 5.33 0.73 0.78
N GLY A 128 6.23 1.39 0.05
CA GLY A 128 5.90 2.39 -0.98
C GLY A 128 4.99 1.97 -2.15
N SER A 129 4.79 0.67 -2.41
CA SER A 129 3.80 0.22 -3.40
C SER A 129 2.41 0.01 -2.81
N LEU A 130 2.21 0.22 -1.51
CA LEU A 130 0.89 0.20 -0.90
C LEU A 130 0.08 1.43 -1.30
N PRO A 131 -1.24 1.29 -1.47
CA PRO A 131 -2.12 2.39 -1.79
C PRO A 131 -2.05 3.49 -0.74
N GLY A 132 -2.31 4.71 -1.17
CA GLY A 132 -2.31 5.89 -0.30
C GLY A 132 -3.23 5.75 0.92
N PHE A 133 -4.38 5.09 0.80
CA PHE A 133 -5.29 4.88 1.94
C PHE A 133 -4.69 3.94 2.99
N VAL A 134 -3.94 2.92 2.56
CA VAL A 134 -3.25 1.97 3.44
C VAL A 134 -2.14 2.70 4.18
N LEU A 135 -1.26 3.38 3.44
CA LEU A 135 -0.18 4.18 4.03
C LEU A 135 -0.73 5.22 5.00
N SER A 136 -1.77 5.98 4.61
CA SER A 136 -2.38 7.01 5.46
C SER A 136 -2.92 6.44 6.76
N SER A 137 -3.60 5.28 6.70
CA SER A 137 -4.11 4.62 7.90
C SER A 137 -2.97 4.19 8.84
N ILE A 138 -1.87 3.64 8.34
CA ILE A 138 -0.71 3.27 9.17
C ILE A 138 -0.09 4.53 9.79
N ILE A 139 0.18 5.55 8.98
CA ILE A 139 0.81 6.80 9.40
C ILE A 139 0.00 7.49 10.50
N ALA A 140 -1.34 7.49 10.39
CA ALA A 140 -2.23 8.08 11.39
C ALA A 140 -2.07 7.48 12.79
N TYR A 141 -1.65 6.22 12.89
CA TYR A 141 -1.46 5.55 14.17
C TYR A 141 0.01 5.46 14.61
N ILE A 142 0.98 5.73 13.74
CA ILE A 142 2.40 5.77 14.10
C ILE A 142 2.77 7.19 14.55
N ALA A 143 2.66 7.43 15.86
CA ALA A 143 3.19 8.63 16.50
C ALA A 143 4.70 8.47 16.82
N PRO A 144 5.49 9.57 16.83
CA PRO A 144 6.85 9.56 17.34
C PRO A 144 6.91 9.06 18.78
N GLY A 145 7.83 8.14 19.07
CA GLY A 145 8.01 7.59 20.42
C GLY A 145 8.54 6.16 20.42
N ASN A 146 8.55 5.56 21.61
CA ASN A 146 8.99 4.18 21.82
C ASN A 146 7.79 3.24 22.01
N TYR A 147 7.77 2.17 21.23
CA TYR A 147 6.74 1.14 21.22
C TYR A 147 7.22 -0.10 21.95
N SER A 148 6.39 -0.60 22.88
CA SER A 148 6.64 -1.83 23.63
C SER A 148 6.21 -3.10 22.88
N HIS A 149 5.30 -2.97 21.91
CA HIS A 149 4.76 -4.07 21.12
C HIS A 149 4.79 -3.74 19.63
N GLY A 150 4.79 -4.77 18.79
CA GLY A 150 4.47 -4.61 17.38
C GLY A 150 2.99 -4.28 17.18
N ARG A 151 2.59 -4.09 15.94
CA ARG A 151 1.19 -3.83 15.60
C ARG A 151 0.76 -4.62 14.39
N VAL A 152 -0.51 -4.99 14.37
CA VAL A 152 -1.18 -5.59 13.23
C VAL A 152 -2.31 -4.66 12.81
N PHE A 153 -2.28 -4.19 11.57
CA PHE A 153 -3.34 -3.41 10.95
C PHE A 153 -4.23 -4.34 10.11
N VAL A 154 -5.54 -4.25 10.30
CA VAL A 154 -6.51 -5.12 9.64
C VAL A 154 -7.30 -4.33 8.61
N TYR A 155 -7.35 -4.87 7.39
CA TYR A 155 -8.10 -4.33 6.27
C TYR A 155 -9.10 -5.38 5.79
N GLN A 156 -10.33 -4.94 5.52
CA GLN A 156 -11.41 -5.76 4.96
C GLN A 156 -12.10 -4.95 3.88
N ASN A 157 -12.44 -5.58 2.76
CA ASN A 157 -13.09 -4.92 1.61
C ASN A 157 -12.39 -3.60 1.25
N TYR A 158 -11.05 -3.63 1.17
CA TYR A 158 -10.22 -2.48 0.80
C TYR A 158 -10.33 -1.27 1.75
N SER A 159 -10.79 -1.50 2.98
CA SER A 159 -10.97 -0.45 3.99
C SER A 159 -10.27 -0.81 5.29
N TYR A 160 -9.63 0.17 5.92
CA TYR A 160 -9.06 0.03 7.26
C TYR A 160 -10.16 -0.25 8.28
N GLN A 161 -9.93 -1.23 9.15
CA GLN A 161 -10.90 -1.63 10.18
C GLN A 161 -10.40 -1.23 11.57
N TYR A 162 -9.30 -1.84 12.01
CA TYR A 162 -8.73 -1.63 13.35
C TYR A 162 -7.27 -2.08 13.38
N TRP A 163 -6.59 -1.82 14.49
CA TRP A 163 -5.27 -2.37 14.79
C TRP A 163 -5.26 -3.07 16.15
N TYR A 164 -4.35 -4.02 16.34
CA TYR A 164 -4.09 -4.67 17.63
C TYR A 164 -2.60 -4.93 17.83
N TYR A 165 -2.18 -5.26 19.05
CA TYR A 165 -0.77 -5.57 19.35
C TYR A 165 -0.37 -6.90 18.74
N GLN A 166 0.81 -6.92 18.09
CA GLN A 166 1.47 -8.15 17.67
C GLN A 166 2.20 -8.80 18.84
#